data_AF-A0A5B7BGT2-F1
#
_entry.id   AF-A0A5B7BGT2-F1
#
_cell.length_a   1.000
_cell.length_b   1.000
_cell.length_c   1.000
_cell.angle_alpha   90.00
_cell.angle_beta   90.00
_cell.angle_gamma   90.00
#
_symmetry.space_group_name_H-M   'P 1'
#
loop_
_entity.id
_entity.type
_entity.pdbx_description
1 polymer ?
#
loop_
_entity_poly.entity_id
_entity_poly.type
_entity_poly.pdbx_seq_one_letter_code
_entity_poly.pdbx_strand_id
1 'polypeptide(L)'
;GLRQVKKKAYTPMLVSMGPYHHGNPKLRAMEEHKRRYLHSLLERNNEKSAERYWLLMETLEDDARGYYADPIGLKKDKFVEMMLLDACFIIEFLRKHRLKKLRDEDDPIFKSSWMRYQIYRDMILLENQLPFFVLSELFKLTEIPNSQYTLLQLSLIPILKMLPAKAKSSSISLNHPGKKSAYENKHFLDLLHNVYLPSFGEASSNKTSMSSNKNCIRLPYLTEFLDLLHDVCLRLFGKASSNKKDTRMPSLTELQEAGVS
;
A
#
# COMPACT_ATOMS: atom_id res chain seq x y z
N GLY A 1 -11.76 2.07 -21.92
CA GLY A 1 -11.77 1.72 -20.48
C GLY A 1 -11.20 2.85 -19.64
N LEU A 2 -11.55 2.93 -18.34
CA LEU A 2 -11.17 4.02 -17.41
C LEU A 2 -9.67 4.38 -17.40
N ARG A 3 -8.78 3.39 -17.63
CA ARG A 3 -7.33 3.58 -17.78
C ARG A 3 -6.93 4.51 -18.93
N GLN A 4 -7.64 4.46 -20.06
CA GLN A 4 -7.36 5.32 -21.22
C GLN A 4 -7.71 6.78 -20.95
N VAL A 5 -8.65 7.04 -20.03
CA VAL A 5 -9.12 8.38 -19.68
C VAL A 5 -8.23 9.01 -18.58
N LYS A 6 -7.69 8.21 -17.64
CA LYS A 6 -6.84 8.69 -16.53
C LYS A 6 -5.63 7.79 -16.27
N LYS A 7 -4.74 7.60 -17.25
CA LYS A 7 -3.52 6.75 -17.12
C LYS A 7 -2.68 7.04 -15.87
N LYS A 8 -2.54 8.32 -15.50
CA LYS A 8 -1.80 8.77 -14.30
C LYS A 8 -2.42 8.31 -12.98
N ALA A 9 -3.71 7.97 -12.95
CA ALA A 9 -4.41 7.50 -11.76
C ALA A 9 -4.18 6.01 -11.45
N TYR A 10 -3.57 5.25 -12.36
CA TYR A 10 -3.33 3.82 -12.22
C TYR A 10 -1.84 3.45 -12.30
N THR A 11 -0.97 4.41 -12.62
CA THR A 11 0.47 4.17 -12.75
C THR A 11 1.20 4.64 -11.48
N PRO A 12 2.00 3.77 -10.83
CA PRO A 12 2.86 4.16 -9.71
C PRO A 12 3.90 5.17 -10.18
N MET A 13 4.36 6.04 -9.27
CA MET A 13 5.39 7.03 -9.60
C MET A 13 6.75 6.72 -8.98
N LEU A 14 6.79 5.97 -7.88
CA LEU A 14 8.01 5.70 -7.15
C LEU A 14 8.29 4.20 -7.05
N VAL A 15 7.31 3.39 -6.63
CA VAL A 15 7.54 1.96 -6.35
C VAL A 15 6.49 1.06 -6.99
N SER A 16 6.96 0.06 -7.75
CA SER A 16 6.11 -1.03 -8.23
C SER A 16 5.87 -2.04 -7.11
N MET A 17 4.66 -2.52 -6.94
CA MET A 17 4.28 -3.57 -5.98
C MET A 17 3.30 -4.53 -6.66
N GLY A 18 3.80 -5.68 -7.09
CA GLY A 18 3.07 -6.63 -7.92
C GLY A 18 3.43 -6.54 -9.41
N PRO A 19 2.77 -7.37 -10.23
CA PRO A 19 3.29 -7.76 -11.55
C PRO A 19 3.06 -6.76 -12.66
N TYR A 20 2.02 -5.92 -12.59
CA TYR A 20 1.63 -5.07 -13.72
C TYR A 20 2.63 -3.95 -14.05
N HIS A 21 3.41 -3.49 -13.08
CA HIS A 21 4.47 -2.48 -13.28
C HIS A 21 5.87 -3.04 -13.02
N HIS A 22 6.00 -4.35 -12.83
CA HIS A 22 7.27 -5.01 -12.56
C HIS A 22 8.24 -4.83 -13.74
N GLY A 23 9.50 -4.56 -13.45
CA GLY A 23 10.54 -4.32 -14.46
C GLY A 23 10.45 -2.97 -15.18
N ASN A 24 9.53 -2.08 -14.78
CA ASN A 24 9.45 -0.73 -15.35
C ASN A 24 10.75 0.05 -15.06
N PRO A 25 11.51 0.49 -16.09
CA PRO A 25 12.79 1.17 -15.89
C PRO A 25 12.69 2.43 -15.04
N LYS A 26 11.54 3.12 -15.05
CA LYS A 26 11.33 4.35 -14.26
C LYS A 26 11.21 4.11 -12.76
N LEU A 27 11.01 2.87 -12.35
CA LEU A 27 10.79 2.46 -10.94
C LEU A 27 11.96 1.62 -10.41
N ARG A 28 12.99 1.39 -11.23
CA ARG A 28 14.12 0.48 -10.93
C ARG A 28 14.85 0.86 -9.64
N ALA A 29 15.04 2.14 -9.39
CA ALA A 29 15.72 2.62 -8.18
C ALA A 29 15.11 2.06 -6.89
N MET A 30 13.79 1.94 -6.82
CA MET A 30 13.13 1.40 -5.62
C MET A 30 13.33 -0.10 -5.44
N GLU A 31 13.67 -0.85 -6.50
CA GLU A 31 14.00 -2.29 -6.37
C GLU A 31 15.20 -2.51 -5.45
N GLU A 32 16.17 -1.59 -5.45
CA GLU A 32 17.31 -1.67 -4.55
C GLU A 32 16.92 -1.44 -3.08
N HIS A 33 15.96 -0.53 -2.83
CA HIS A 33 15.42 -0.35 -1.48
C HIS A 33 14.67 -1.58 -1.00
N LYS A 34 13.99 -2.32 -1.88
CA LYS A 34 13.33 -3.59 -1.51
C LYS A 34 14.34 -4.64 -1.06
N ARG A 35 15.47 -4.77 -1.78
CA ARG A 35 16.57 -5.67 -1.38
C ARG A 35 17.18 -5.27 -0.05
N ARG A 36 17.42 -3.97 0.15
CA ARG A 36 17.91 -3.46 1.45
C ARG A 36 16.95 -3.78 2.59
N TYR A 37 15.64 -3.66 2.36
CA TYR A 37 14.65 -4.00 3.39
C TYR A 37 14.60 -5.50 3.67
N LEU A 38 14.76 -6.35 2.66
CA LEU A 38 14.93 -7.80 2.85
C LEU A 38 16.19 -8.09 3.67
N HIS A 39 17.31 -7.42 3.39
CA HIS A 39 18.53 -7.56 4.18
C HIS A 39 18.32 -7.17 5.65
N SER A 40 17.72 -6.00 5.92
CA SER A 40 17.40 -5.56 7.28
C SER A 40 16.49 -6.56 8.01
N LEU A 41 15.54 -7.18 7.31
CA LEU A 41 14.67 -8.20 7.87
C LEU A 41 15.45 -9.46 8.26
N LEU A 42 16.37 -9.91 7.41
CA LEU A 42 17.24 -11.06 7.67
C LEU A 42 18.17 -10.80 8.85
N GLU A 43 18.81 -9.63 8.90
CA GLU A 43 19.67 -9.22 10.02
C GLU A 43 18.89 -9.19 11.33
N ARG A 44 17.69 -8.57 11.33
CA ARG A 44 16.83 -8.50 12.51
C ARG A 44 16.41 -9.88 13.03
N ASN A 45 16.29 -10.86 12.13
CA ASN A 45 15.90 -12.22 12.47
C ASN A 45 17.10 -13.17 12.66
N ASN A 46 18.33 -12.65 12.57
CA ASN A 46 19.58 -13.42 12.65
C ASN A 46 19.64 -14.56 11.63
N GLU A 47 19.25 -14.28 10.39
CA GLU A 47 19.20 -15.25 9.30
C GLU A 47 20.23 -14.98 8.22
N LYS A 48 20.81 -16.04 7.66
CA LYS A 48 21.84 -15.95 6.63
C LYS A 48 21.28 -15.99 5.20
N SER A 49 20.05 -16.44 5.02
CA SER A 49 19.41 -16.58 3.71
C SER A 49 17.91 -16.30 3.79
N ALA A 50 17.31 -15.96 2.65
CA ALA A 50 15.88 -15.76 2.51
C ALA A 50 15.09 -17.05 2.19
N GLU A 51 15.71 -18.22 2.35
CA GLU A 51 15.18 -19.51 1.87
C GLU A 51 13.79 -19.83 2.41
N ARG A 52 13.55 -19.66 3.71
CA ARG A 52 12.22 -19.90 4.28
C ARG A 52 11.14 -18.97 3.74
N TYR A 53 11.51 -17.74 3.40
CA TYR A 53 10.59 -16.77 2.82
C TYR A 53 10.33 -17.06 1.36
N TRP A 54 11.36 -17.49 0.63
CA TRP A 54 11.23 -17.98 -0.73
C TRP A 54 10.27 -19.18 -0.80
N LEU A 55 10.49 -20.19 0.04
CA LEU A 55 9.65 -21.38 0.09
C LEU A 55 8.19 -21.03 0.43
N LEU A 56 7.97 -20.10 1.36
CA LEU A 56 6.62 -19.57 1.59
C LEU A 56 6.02 -19.00 0.30
N MET A 57 6.73 -18.12 -0.40
CA MET A 57 6.23 -17.51 -1.64
C MET A 57 5.95 -18.54 -2.74
N GLU A 58 6.75 -19.61 -2.84
CA GLU A 58 6.49 -20.71 -3.77
C GLU A 58 5.17 -21.43 -3.49
N THR A 59 4.83 -21.63 -2.21
CA THR A 59 3.56 -22.26 -1.82
C THR A 59 2.34 -21.38 -2.09
N LEU A 60 2.52 -20.05 -2.12
CA LEU A 60 1.45 -19.06 -2.31
C LEU A 60 1.29 -18.62 -3.77
N GLU A 61 2.19 -19.05 -4.66
CA GLU A 61 2.35 -18.48 -5.99
C GLU A 61 1.13 -18.68 -6.89
N ASP A 62 0.66 -19.93 -7.00
CA ASP A 62 -0.48 -20.29 -7.87
C ASP A 62 -1.75 -19.54 -7.44
N ASP A 63 -2.04 -19.53 -6.14
CA ASP A 63 -3.16 -18.78 -5.57
C ASP A 63 -3.01 -17.28 -5.83
N ALA A 64 -1.80 -16.73 -5.68
CA ALA A 64 -1.56 -15.30 -5.87
C ALA A 64 -1.79 -14.87 -7.32
N ARG A 65 -1.47 -15.72 -8.31
CA ARG A 65 -1.78 -15.45 -9.73
C ARG A 65 -3.28 -15.34 -9.98
N GLY A 66 -4.09 -16.14 -9.28
CA GLY A 66 -5.55 -16.13 -9.41
C GLY A 66 -6.21 -14.81 -9.02
N TYR A 67 -5.50 -13.90 -8.35
CA TYR A 67 -5.99 -12.57 -7.97
C TYR A 67 -5.84 -11.52 -9.09
N TYR A 68 -5.15 -11.84 -10.18
CA TYR A 68 -4.94 -10.94 -11.31
C TYR A 68 -5.89 -11.30 -12.45
N ALA A 69 -6.55 -10.27 -13.01
CA ALA A 69 -7.53 -10.46 -14.08
C ALA A 69 -6.87 -10.88 -15.41
N ASP A 70 -5.66 -10.38 -15.67
CA ASP A 70 -4.88 -10.71 -16.85
C ASP A 70 -3.81 -11.77 -16.51
N PRO A 71 -3.50 -12.70 -17.43
CA PRO A 71 -2.41 -13.64 -17.24
C PRO A 71 -1.08 -12.93 -16.98
N ILE A 72 -0.38 -13.35 -15.93
CA ILE A 72 0.91 -12.77 -15.57
C ILE A 72 2.03 -13.44 -16.37
N GLY A 73 2.68 -12.67 -17.26
CA GLY A 73 3.76 -13.14 -18.13
C GLY A 73 5.11 -13.41 -17.45
N LEU A 74 5.20 -13.30 -16.13
CA LEU A 74 6.40 -13.64 -15.37
C LEU A 74 6.51 -15.15 -15.18
N LYS A 75 7.70 -15.71 -15.41
CA LYS A 75 8.04 -17.08 -15.00
C LYS A 75 7.90 -17.23 -13.49
N LYS A 76 7.66 -18.46 -13.02
CA LYS A 76 7.47 -18.80 -11.60
C LYS A 76 8.51 -18.14 -10.70
N ASP A 77 9.79 -18.43 -10.90
CA ASP A 77 10.87 -17.91 -10.04
C ASP A 77 10.91 -16.38 -9.99
N LYS A 78 10.59 -15.71 -11.11
CA LYS A 78 10.55 -14.24 -11.16
C LYS A 78 9.33 -13.66 -10.48
N PHE A 79 8.21 -14.36 -10.53
CA PHE A 79 7.02 -13.97 -9.79
C PHE A 79 7.19 -14.18 -8.28
N VAL A 80 7.80 -15.29 -7.87
CA VAL A 80 8.17 -15.59 -6.47
C VAL A 80 9.15 -14.55 -5.93
N GLU A 81 10.22 -14.24 -6.69
CA GLU A 81 11.20 -13.20 -6.34
C GLU A 81 10.51 -11.83 -6.14
N MET A 82 9.64 -11.44 -7.08
CA MET A 82 8.86 -10.21 -6.99
C MET A 82 7.95 -10.21 -5.76
N MET A 83 7.17 -11.27 -5.52
CA MET A 83 6.29 -11.39 -4.36
C MET A 83 7.08 -11.22 -3.06
N LEU A 84 8.22 -11.89 -2.94
CA LEU A 84 9.08 -11.80 -1.76
C LEU A 84 9.55 -10.36 -1.51
N LEU A 85 10.17 -9.74 -2.51
CA LEU A 85 10.74 -8.40 -2.38
C LEU A 85 9.66 -7.35 -2.10
N ASP A 86 8.53 -7.43 -2.81
CA ASP A 86 7.44 -6.47 -2.69
C ASP A 86 6.72 -6.62 -1.35
N ALA A 87 6.41 -7.85 -0.93
CA ALA A 87 5.75 -8.11 0.35
C ALA A 87 6.65 -7.71 1.52
N CYS A 88 7.94 -8.07 1.46
CA CYS A 88 8.92 -7.69 2.46
C CYS A 88 9.05 -6.16 2.57
N PHE A 89 9.18 -5.48 1.44
CA PHE A 89 9.27 -4.02 1.40
C PHE A 89 8.04 -3.36 2.03
N ILE A 90 6.84 -3.79 1.66
CA ILE A 90 5.59 -3.27 2.22
C ILE A 90 5.55 -3.44 3.74
N ILE A 91 5.81 -4.66 4.24
CA ILE A 91 5.74 -4.98 5.67
C ILE A 91 6.77 -4.18 6.46
N GLU A 92 8.03 -4.15 6.02
CA GLU A 92 9.09 -3.43 6.71
C GLU A 92 8.90 -1.91 6.61
N PHE A 93 8.40 -1.37 5.48
CA PHE A 93 8.02 0.04 5.38
C PHE A 93 6.96 0.41 6.42
N LEU A 94 5.91 -0.38 6.55
CA LEU A 94 4.84 -0.15 7.53
C LEU A 94 5.36 -0.25 8.98
N ARG A 95 6.21 -1.25 9.26
CA ARG A 95 6.87 -1.43 10.57
C ARG A 95 7.79 -0.27 10.90
N LYS A 96 8.74 0.10 10.03
CA LYS A 96 9.63 1.25 10.18
C LYS A 96 8.85 2.56 10.32
N HIS A 97 7.70 2.70 9.66
CA HIS A 97 6.85 3.87 9.81
C HIS A 97 6.28 4.01 11.24
N ARG A 98 5.88 2.92 11.89
CA ARG A 98 5.36 2.96 13.26
C ARG A 98 6.42 2.82 14.34
N LEU A 99 7.33 1.89 14.18
CA LEU A 99 8.38 1.55 15.13
C LEU A 99 9.66 2.25 14.70
N LYS A 100 9.87 3.48 15.20
CA LYS A 100 11.06 4.29 14.86
C LYS A 100 12.38 3.55 15.14
N LYS A 101 12.40 2.66 16.14
CA LYS A 101 13.55 1.81 16.50
C LYS A 101 14.01 0.84 15.40
N LEU A 102 13.19 0.59 14.39
CA LEU A 102 13.54 -0.27 13.26
C LEU A 102 14.11 0.51 12.06
N ARG A 103 14.16 1.85 12.15
CA ARG A 103 14.69 2.68 11.07
C ARG A 103 16.20 2.69 11.16
N ASP A 104 16.83 2.53 10.01
CA ASP A 104 18.26 2.77 9.88
C ASP A 104 18.48 4.29 9.92
N GLU A 105 19.56 4.76 10.56
CA GLU A 105 19.83 6.19 10.72
C GLU A 105 19.86 6.93 9.37
N ASP A 106 20.37 6.26 8.35
CA ASP A 106 20.53 6.80 7.01
C ASP A 106 19.46 6.40 6.00
N ASP A 107 18.32 5.86 6.45
CA ASP A 107 17.27 5.45 5.52
C ASP A 107 16.67 6.66 4.74
N PRO A 108 16.95 6.77 3.42
CA PRO A 108 16.51 7.91 2.61
C PRO A 108 14.98 8.02 2.52
N ILE A 109 14.26 6.89 2.61
CA ILE A 109 12.79 6.88 2.59
C ILE A 109 12.27 7.62 3.82
N PHE A 110 12.86 7.42 4.99
CA PHE A 110 12.39 8.05 6.23
C PHE A 110 12.93 9.47 6.45
N LYS A 111 14.00 9.85 5.74
CA LYS A 111 14.49 11.24 5.66
C LYS A 111 13.60 12.13 4.79
N SER A 112 12.89 11.58 3.79
CA SER A 112 12.01 12.34 2.90
C SER A 112 10.52 12.12 3.19
N SER A 113 9.82 13.16 3.67
CA SER A 113 8.36 13.12 3.85
C SER A 113 7.61 12.86 2.53
N TRP A 114 8.14 13.40 1.42
CA TRP A 114 7.56 13.22 0.09
C TRP A 114 7.67 11.76 -0.37
N MET A 115 8.81 11.09 -0.18
CA MET A 115 8.95 9.67 -0.54
C MET A 115 7.98 8.79 0.22
N ARG A 116 7.85 8.99 1.54
CA ARG A 116 6.87 8.23 2.35
C ARG A 116 5.46 8.41 1.83
N TYR A 117 5.08 9.66 1.53
CA TYR A 117 3.77 9.96 0.97
C TYR A 117 3.55 9.24 -0.37
N GLN A 118 4.53 9.31 -1.26
CA GLN A 118 4.44 8.71 -2.58
C GLN A 118 4.33 7.19 -2.52
N ILE A 119 5.07 6.53 -1.60
CA ILE A 119 4.94 5.09 -1.35
C ILE A 119 3.52 4.74 -0.92
N TYR A 120 2.93 5.47 0.05
CA TYR A 120 1.54 5.23 0.45
C TYR A 120 0.54 5.42 -0.69
N ARG A 121 0.73 6.45 -1.54
CA ARG A 121 -0.08 6.63 -2.75
C ARG A 121 0.05 5.41 -3.66
N ASP A 122 1.26 4.94 -3.91
CA ASP A 122 1.50 3.83 -4.82
C ASP A 122 0.94 2.51 -4.26
N MET A 123 0.90 2.33 -2.92
CA MET A 123 0.31 1.15 -2.24
C MET A 123 -1.21 1.01 -2.44
N ILE A 124 -1.92 2.11 -2.69
CA ILE A 124 -3.38 2.13 -2.81
C ILE A 124 -3.86 2.15 -4.27
N LEU A 125 -2.95 2.10 -5.24
CA LEU A 125 -3.29 2.02 -6.66
C LEU A 125 -3.77 0.62 -7.03
N LEU A 126 -4.91 0.52 -7.72
CA LEU A 126 -5.50 -0.77 -8.12
C LEU A 126 -4.52 -1.66 -8.91
N GLU A 127 -3.77 -1.08 -9.85
CA GLU A 127 -2.81 -1.83 -10.69
C GLU A 127 -1.44 -2.04 -10.00
N ASN A 128 -1.29 -1.74 -8.71
CA ASN A 128 0.01 -1.78 -8.02
C ASN A 128 -0.10 -2.44 -6.64
N GLN A 129 -0.73 -3.61 -6.58
CA GLN A 129 -0.93 -4.34 -5.34
C GLN A 129 -0.55 -5.83 -5.45
N LEU A 130 -0.06 -6.35 -4.33
CA LEU A 130 -0.06 -7.77 -4.03
C LEU A 130 -1.37 -8.18 -3.35
N PRO A 131 -1.78 -9.46 -3.48
CA PRO A 131 -2.88 -10.00 -2.69
C PRO A 131 -2.58 -9.89 -1.19
N PHE A 132 -3.58 -9.50 -0.39
CA PHE A 132 -3.36 -9.24 1.03
C PHE A 132 -3.00 -10.49 1.83
N PHE A 133 -3.43 -11.68 1.38
CA PHE A 133 -3.07 -12.94 2.05
C PHE A 133 -1.56 -13.20 1.99
N VAL A 134 -0.88 -12.85 0.88
CA VAL A 134 0.59 -12.96 0.74
C VAL A 134 1.29 -12.13 1.82
N LEU A 135 0.81 -10.90 2.02
CA LEU A 135 1.33 -10.02 3.07
C LEU A 135 1.04 -10.58 4.45
N SER A 136 -0.14 -11.16 4.65
CA SER A 136 -0.58 -11.72 5.93
C SER A 136 0.28 -12.93 6.34
N GLU A 137 0.53 -13.86 5.42
CA GLU A 137 1.37 -15.03 5.69
C GLU A 137 2.82 -14.65 5.95
N LEU A 138 3.40 -13.75 5.14
CA LEU A 138 4.76 -13.26 5.39
C LEU A 138 4.85 -12.47 6.71
N PHE A 139 3.82 -11.72 7.07
CA PHE A 139 3.79 -10.95 8.31
C PHE A 139 3.84 -11.86 9.54
N LYS A 140 3.10 -12.99 9.54
CA LYS A 140 3.16 -14.01 10.59
C LYS A 140 4.55 -14.63 10.68
N LEU A 141 5.12 -15.02 9.54
CA LEU A 141 6.43 -15.68 9.51
C LEU A 141 7.57 -14.74 9.99
N THR A 142 7.34 -13.43 9.92
CA THR A 142 8.34 -12.40 10.28
C THR A 142 7.97 -11.67 11.57
N GLU A 143 7.17 -12.29 12.44
CA GLU A 143 6.66 -11.69 13.66
C GLU A 143 7.79 -11.10 14.54
N ILE A 144 7.53 -9.92 15.10
CA ILE A 144 8.46 -9.25 16.02
C ILE A 144 7.96 -9.53 17.44
N PRO A 145 8.77 -10.18 18.31
CA PRO A 145 8.38 -10.42 19.69
C PRO A 145 7.94 -9.13 20.38
N ASN A 146 6.83 -9.20 21.12
CA ASN A 146 6.24 -8.08 21.86
C ASN A 146 5.74 -6.90 20.99
N SER A 147 5.56 -7.09 19.68
CA SER A 147 4.86 -6.12 18.84
C SER A 147 3.36 -6.20 19.06
N GLN A 148 2.73 -5.09 19.47
CA GLN A 148 1.28 -5.02 19.68
C GLN A 148 0.49 -4.70 18.41
N TYR A 149 1.17 -4.48 17.29
CA TYR A 149 0.53 -4.02 16.05
C TYR A 149 0.25 -5.17 15.09
N THR A 150 -1.01 -5.31 14.70
CA THR A 150 -1.41 -6.19 13.59
C THR A 150 -1.06 -5.56 12.23
N LEU A 151 -0.94 -6.38 11.19
CA LEU A 151 -0.76 -5.89 9.81
C LEU A 151 -1.85 -4.86 9.44
N LEU A 152 -3.09 -5.12 9.86
CA LEU A 152 -4.23 -4.22 9.66
C LEU A 152 -3.98 -2.83 10.29
N GLN A 153 -3.58 -2.79 11.56
CA GLN A 153 -3.28 -1.54 12.26
C GLN A 153 -2.09 -0.80 11.63
N LEU A 154 -1.04 -1.53 11.26
CA LEU A 154 0.11 -0.96 10.58
C LEU A 154 -0.28 -0.32 9.23
N SER A 155 -1.19 -0.96 8.49
CA SER A 155 -1.67 -0.52 7.18
C SER A 155 -2.58 0.71 7.26
N LEU A 156 -3.56 0.70 8.18
CA LEU A 156 -4.61 1.72 8.22
C LEU A 156 -4.18 3.02 8.88
N ILE A 157 -3.49 2.98 10.03
CA ILE A 157 -3.23 4.18 10.82
C ILE A 157 -2.49 5.26 9.98
N PRO A 158 -1.47 4.94 9.15
CA PRO A 158 -0.81 5.93 8.30
C PRO A 158 -1.73 6.52 7.25
N ILE A 159 -2.53 5.69 6.58
CA ILE A 159 -3.47 6.12 5.53
C ILE A 159 -4.53 7.05 6.13
N LEU A 160 -5.08 6.71 7.29
CA LEU A 160 -6.04 7.56 8.01
C LEU A 160 -5.43 8.90 8.45
N LYS A 161 -4.15 8.91 8.86
CA LYS A 161 -3.45 10.16 9.21
C LYS A 161 -3.30 11.09 8.01
N MET A 162 -3.20 10.53 6.80
CA MET A 162 -3.09 11.25 5.54
C MET A 162 -4.43 11.82 5.02
N LEU A 163 -5.57 11.40 5.57
CA LEU A 163 -6.88 11.93 5.19
C LEU A 163 -7.10 13.38 5.67
N PRO A 164 -7.97 14.16 5.00
CA PRO A 164 -8.38 15.49 5.47
C PRO A 164 -9.06 15.42 6.84
N ALA A 165 -8.94 16.46 7.66
CA ALA A 165 -9.56 16.49 9.00
C ALA A 165 -11.08 16.25 8.98
N LYS A 166 -11.78 16.69 7.92
CA LYS A 166 -13.22 16.44 7.72
C LYS A 166 -13.57 14.96 7.54
N ALA A 167 -12.63 14.18 7.01
CA ALA A 167 -12.73 12.74 6.82
C ALA A 167 -12.33 11.94 8.08
N LYS A 168 -11.80 12.60 9.12
CA LYS A 168 -11.40 11.98 10.41
C LYS A 168 -12.54 11.98 11.44
N SER A 169 -13.63 12.69 11.17
CA SER A 169 -14.78 12.83 12.09
C SER A 169 -15.67 11.59 12.17
N SER A 170 -15.55 10.64 11.25
CA SER A 170 -16.19 9.33 11.37
C SER A 170 -15.30 8.45 12.26
N SER A 171 -15.84 7.96 13.37
CA SER A 171 -15.20 7.07 14.33
C SER A 171 -14.79 5.74 13.67
N ILE A 172 -13.64 5.72 13.00
CA ILE A 172 -13.06 4.48 12.46
C ILE A 172 -12.54 3.69 13.66
N SER A 173 -13.37 2.75 14.13
CA SER A 173 -12.98 1.83 15.19
C SER A 173 -11.94 0.85 14.65
N LEU A 174 -10.67 1.16 14.87
CA LEU A 174 -9.56 0.22 14.63
C LEU A 174 -9.63 -1.02 15.55
N ASN A 175 -10.52 -1.01 16.54
CA ASN A 175 -10.75 -2.09 17.50
C ASN A 175 -11.90 -3.02 17.08
N HIS A 176 -12.67 -2.67 16.05
CA HIS A 176 -13.65 -3.55 15.45
C HIS A 176 -13.31 -3.76 13.97
N PRO A 177 -12.52 -4.81 13.63
CA PRO A 177 -12.47 -5.27 12.24
C PRO A 177 -13.91 -5.65 11.89
N GLY A 178 -14.61 -4.82 11.11
CA GLY A 178 -16.04 -4.99 10.88
C GLY A 178 -16.31 -6.35 10.27
N LYS A 179 -16.81 -7.32 11.05
CA LYS A 179 -17.20 -8.72 10.73
C LYS A 179 -16.27 -9.59 9.85
N LYS A 180 -15.27 -9.01 9.19
CA LYS A 180 -14.43 -9.62 8.17
C LYS A 180 -12.99 -9.65 8.66
N SER A 181 -12.43 -10.84 8.71
CA SER A 181 -11.04 -11.05 9.13
C SER A 181 -10.06 -10.42 8.11
N ALA A 182 -8.79 -10.25 8.52
CA ALA A 182 -7.71 -9.85 7.60
C ALA A 182 -7.67 -10.72 6.31
N TYR A 183 -8.08 -11.99 6.41
CA TYR A 183 -8.15 -12.96 5.32
C TYR A 183 -9.25 -12.71 4.29
N GLU A 184 -10.25 -11.88 4.61
CA GLU A 184 -11.36 -11.61 3.70
C GLU A 184 -11.12 -10.40 2.80
N ASN A 185 -10.04 -9.64 3.03
CA ASN A 185 -9.68 -8.49 2.20
C ASN A 185 -8.79 -8.96 1.05
N LYS A 186 -9.11 -8.55 -0.18
CA LYS A 186 -8.37 -8.98 -1.37
C LYS A 186 -7.03 -8.26 -1.51
N HIS A 187 -6.99 -6.96 -1.24
CA HIS A 187 -5.80 -6.10 -1.37
C HIS A 187 -5.98 -4.80 -0.55
N PHE A 188 -4.96 -3.94 -0.42
CA PHE A 188 -5.02 -2.69 0.38
C PHE A 188 -6.20 -1.77 0.06
N LEU A 189 -6.54 -1.61 -1.22
CA LEU A 189 -7.68 -0.81 -1.65
C LEU A 189 -9.02 -1.41 -1.21
N ASP A 190 -9.18 -2.74 -1.26
CA ASP A 190 -10.36 -3.43 -0.74
C ASP A 190 -10.44 -3.30 0.79
N LEU A 191 -9.28 -3.36 1.46
CA LEU A 191 -9.18 -3.10 2.89
C LEU A 191 -9.66 -1.68 3.24
N LEU A 192 -9.22 -0.66 2.49
CA LEU A 192 -9.67 0.71 2.70
C LEU A 192 -11.17 0.85 2.45
N HIS A 193 -11.69 0.23 1.39
CA HIS A 193 -13.10 0.20 1.09
C HIS A 193 -13.91 -0.38 2.26
N ASN A 194 -13.49 -1.54 2.78
CA ASN A 194 -14.18 -2.24 3.86
C ASN A 194 -14.12 -1.53 5.22
N VAL A 195 -13.07 -0.75 5.48
CA VAL A 195 -12.91 0.00 6.74
C VAL A 195 -13.58 1.38 6.67
N TYR A 196 -13.59 2.01 5.49
CA TYR A 196 -14.00 3.41 5.35
C TYR A 196 -15.48 3.58 4.99
N LEU A 197 -16.06 2.72 4.14
CA LEU A 197 -17.47 2.87 3.72
C LEU A 197 -18.50 2.62 4.83
N PRO A 198 -18.35 1.62 5.72
CA PRO A 198 -19.33 1.42 6.80
C PRO A 198 -19.43 2.63 7.73
N SER A 199 -18.34 3.36 7.93
CA SER A 199 -18.30 4.56 8.79
C SER A 199 -19.03 5.78 8.22
N PHE A 200 -19.38 5.80 6.93
CA PHE A 200 -20.25 6.82 6.32
C PHE A 200 -21.72 6.37 6.24
N GLY A 201 -21.98 5.06 6.14
CA GLY A 201 -23.34 4.51 6.03
C GLY A 201 -24.16 4.64 7.31
N GLU A 202 -23.54 4.49 8.49
CA GLU A 202 -24.24 4.62 9.77
C GLU A 202 -24.63 6.07 10.10
N ALA A 203 -24.00 7.06 9.47
CA ALA A 203 -24.37 8.47 9.63
C ALA A 203 -25.65 8.86 8.85
N SER A 204 -26.12 8.00 7.93
CA SER A 204 -27.28 8.28 7.07
C SER A 204 -28.48 7.35 7.27
N SER A 205 -28.37 6.30 8.10
CA SER A 205 -29.48 5.38 8.37
C SER A 205 -30.38 5.87 9.51
N ASN A 206 -30.95 7.06 9.33
CA ASN A 206 -32.17 7.49 10.01
C ASN A 206 -33.07 8.15 8.97
N LYS A 207 -33.64 7.34 8.06
CA LYS A 207 -34.97 7.53 7.45
C LYS A 207 -35.33 6.39 6.48
N THR A 208 -36.36 5.66 6.89
CA THR A 208 -37.48 5.07 6.12
C THR A 208 -37.25 4.00 5.04
N SER A 209 -37.64 2.76 5.43
CA SER A 209 -38.40 1.71 4.72
C SER A 209 -38.26 1.46 3.19
N MET A 210 -37.86 0.21 2.89
CA MET A 210 -38.19 -0.70 1.77
C MET A 210 -38.77 -0.15 0.45
N SER A 211 -38.10 -0.49 -0.67
CA SER A 211 -38.73 -1.13 -1.84
C SER A 211 -37.68 -1.73 -2.78
N SER A 212 -37.97 -2.94 -3.26
CA SER A 212 -37.19 -3.79 -4.14
C SER A 212 -37.13 -3.23 -5.56
N ASN A 213 -35.93 -3.06 -6.14
CA ASN A 213 -35.79 -3.19 -7.59
C ASN A 213 -34.38 -3.59 -8.01
N LYS A 214 -34.30 -4.66 -8.80
CA LYS A 214 -33.09 -5.12 -9.49
C LYS A 214 -32.73 -4.09 -10.55
N ASN A 215 -31.89 -3.13 -10.20
CA ASN A 215 -31.19 -2.31 -11.18
C ASN A 215 -29.75 -2.17 -10.73
N CYS A 216 -28.86 -2.47 -11.67
CA CYS A 216 -27.42 -2.26 -11.61
C CYS A 216 -27.09 -1.07 -10.72
N ILE A 217 -26.52 -1.33 -9.53
CA ILE A 217 -26.07 -0.28 -8.62
C ILE A 217 -24.98 0.47 -9.39
N ARG A 218 -25.33 1.57 -10.06
CA ARG A 218 -24.39 2.61 -10.43
C ARG A 218 -23.75 3.01 -9.12
N LEU A 219 -22.58 2.47 -8.78
CA LEU A 219 -21.86 2.81 -7.56
C LEU A 219 -21.51 4.30 -7.60
N PRO A 220 -22.23 5.18 -6.87
CA PRO A 220 -21.88 6.60 -6.74
C PRO A 220 -20.62 6.76 -5.84
N TYR A 221 -20.21 5.67 -5.20
CA TYR A 221 -19.16 5.61 -4.18
C TYR A 221 -17.73 5.52 -4.74
N LEU A 222 -17.56 5.01 -5.97
CA LEU A 222 -16.23 4.95 -6.59
C LEU A 222 -15.78 6.35 -7.03
N THR A 223 -16.70 7.20 -7.48
CA THR A 223 -16.41 8.60 -7.81
C THR A 223 -16.03 9.40 -6.56
N GLU A 224 -16.78 9.29 -5.46
CA GLU A 224 -16.45 9.99 -4.21
C GLU A 224 -15.14 9.51 -3.57
N PHE A 225 -14.85 8.21 -3.63
CA PHE A 225 -13.58 7.65 -3.17
C PHE A 225 -12.41 8.07 -4.07
N LEU A 226 -12.60 8.04 -5.39
CA LEU A 226 -11.61 8.56 -6.34
C LEU A 226 -11.44 10.08 -6.22
N ASP A 227 -12.48 10.81 -5.85
CA ASP A 227 -12.45 12.26 -5.59
C ASP A 227 -11.79 12.55 -4.24
N LEU A 228 -11.94 11.69 -3.24
CA LEU A 228 -11.19 11.75 -1.98
C LEU A 228 -9.71 11.44 -2.22
N LEU A 229 -9.39 10.41 -3.00
CA LEU A 229 -8.02 10.15 -3.44
C LEU A 229 -7.47 11.28 -4.31
N HIS A 230 -8.33 11.91 -5.12
CA HIS A 230 -7.98 13.07 -5.94
C HIS A 230 -7.76 14.32 -5.10
N ASP A 231 -8.56 14.58 -4.05
CA ASP A 231 -8.39 15.72 -3.13
C ASP A 231 -7.19 15.53 -2.20
N VAL A 232 -6.93 14.29 -1.77
CA VAL A 232 -5.67 13.87 -1.14
C VAL A 232 -4.52 14.19 -2.10
N CYS A 233 -4.57 13.72 -3.34
CA CYS A 233 -3.55 14.03 -4.35
C CYS A 233 -3.41 15.55 -4.61
N LEU A 234 -4.50 16.31 -4.73
CA LEU A 234 -4.49 17.75 -5.01
C LEU A 234 -3.89 18.56 -3.87
N ARG A 235 -4.18 18.24 -2.60
CA ARG A 235 -3.51 18.88 -1.45
C ARG A 235 -2.03 18.53 -1.37
N LEU A 236 -1.66 17.35 -1.85
CA LEU A 236 -0.29 16.85 -1.81
C LEU A 236 0.55 17.33 -3.01
N PHE A 237 -0.09 17.82 -4.07
CA PHE A 237 0.57 18.32 -5.27
C PHE A 237 0.18 19.76 -5.70
N GLY A 238 -0.70 20.48 -4.98
CA GLY A 238 -0.93 21.91 -5.23
C GLY A 238 -2.12 22.58 -4.54
N LYS A 239 -1.82 23.44 -3.55
CA LYS A 239 -1.97 24.89 -3.75
C LYS A 239 -0.66 25.55 -3.37
N ALA A 240 0.00 26.15 -4.36
CA ALA A 240 1.04 27.14 -4.10
C ALA A 240 0.40 28.27 -3.27
N SER A 241 0.65 28.27 -1.96
CA SER A 241 0.46 29.45 -1.12
C SER A 241 1.46 29.39 0.02
N SER A 242 2.55 30.12 -0.18
CA SER A 242 3.36 30.82 0.83
C SER A 242 3.45 30.16 2.22
N ASN A 243 4.25 29.09 2.34
CA ASN A 243 5.24 29.03 3.40
C ASN A 243 6.32 28.01 3.05
N LYS A 244 7.52 28.52 2.76
CA LYS A 244 8.73 27.76 2.51
C LYS A 244 9.12 26.98 3.77
N LYS A 245 9.11 25.65 3.67
CA LYS A 245 10.27 24.78 3.90
C LYS A 245 9.90 23.33 3.50
N ASP A 246 10.61 22.82 2.50
CA ASP A 246 10.77 21.41 2.10
C ASP A 246 9.58 20.59 1.57
N THR A 247 8.93 21.07 0.50
CA THR A 247 8.06 20.25 -0.35
C THR A 247 8.32 20.45 -1.85
N ARG A 248 9.56 20.73 -2.26
CA ARG A 248 9.93 20.69 -3.69
C ARG A 248 10.28 19.26 -4.08
N MET A 249 9.76 18.80 -5.22
CA MET A 249 10.19 17.56 -5.86
C MET A 249 11.71 17.64 -6.11
N PRO A 250 12.52 16.70 -5.59
CA PRO A 250 13.97 16.75 -5.76
C PRO A 250 14.35 16.69 -7.24
N SER A 251 15.41 17.42 -7.59
CA SER A 251 16.00 17.45 -8.92
C SER A 251 16.57 16.09 -9.30
N LEU A 252 16.76 15.88 -10.60
CA LEU A 252 17.37 14.64 -11.13
C LEU A 252 18.75 14.39 -10.50
N THR A 253 19.49 15.45 -10.22
CA THR A 253 20.80 15.41 -9.55
C THR A 253 20.68 14.95 -8.09
N GLU A 254 19.70 15.47 -7.33
CA GLU A 254 19.47 15.04 -5.94
C GLU A 254 18.98 13.58 -5.85
N LEU A 255 18.25 13.10 -6.87
CA LEU A 255 17.88 11.70 -6.98
C LEU A 255 19.09 10.80 -7.28
N GLN A 256 19.99 11.24 -8.18
CA GLN A 256 21.24 10.54 -8.49
C GLN A 256 22.19 10.50 -7.28
N GLU A 257 22.32 11.60 -6.54
CA GLU A 257 23.10 11.68 -5.30
C GLU A 257 22.52 10.79 -4.19
N ALA A 258 21.20 10.58 -4.19
CA ALA A 258 20.51 9.65 -3.30
C ALA A 258 20.55 8.18 -3.76
N GLY A 259 21.30 7.85 -4.81
CA GLY A 259 21.46 6.49 -5.33
C GLY A 259 20.24 5.96 -6.10
N VAL A 260 19.29 6.85 -6.46
CA VAL A 260 18.11 6.53 -7.24
C VAL A 260 18.49 6.64 -8.73
N SER A 261 18.89 5.52 -9.35
CA SER A 261 19.19 5.43 -10.79
C SER A 261 18.33 4.41 -11.53
#